data_AF-A0A443RXQ2-F1
#
_entry.id   AF-A0A443RXQ2-F1
#
_cell.length_a   1.000
_cell.length_b   1.000
_cell.length_c   1.000
_cell.angle_alpha   90.00
_cell.angle_beta   90.00
_cell.angle_gamma   90.00
#
_symmetry.space_group_name_H-M   'P 1'
#
loop_
_entity.id
_entity.type
_entity.pdbx_description
1 polymer ?
#
loop_
_entity_poly.entity_id
_entity_poly.type
_entity_poly.pdbx_seq_one_letter_code
_entity_poly.pdbx_strand_id
1 'polypeptide(L)'
;GTVAFIGTTLFASGKWIGIALDEPKGKNNGSVQGTQYFSCEENHGLFVRQTQIRALEDETPPKAVSGIKPPSASSSFGSTSSLSKATSPTTPTSTTNLKPPSPPNTGSTVTLDTSPPALQQQEQIISSLPRQPKEDVDALKTELKDLQEKFDTLRLKRAEDKAKLKDFEKAKIQLQQLQEFKQAITQAKKEVKEAVEEKLKHADDRRDLVETAEIATLDNEMAEEKYEQLVREFEATKEKLEEVTLDLELLRNEIEDKGNDGTVNSYHVKQMEQQNERLKEAILKLRDLSASDKIEIQKLNKELEKYKNDCHDMLKSKEKHTIEIKELEDQIAELKEQIDFALGAQEMVEILIDKNLELEDRNSKLQEEIYDLESLHE
;
A
#
# COMPACT_ATOMS: atom_id res chain seq x y z
N GLY A 1 -20.91 -13.14 -19.37
CA GLY A 1 -19.88 -14.17 -19.57
C GLY A 1 -19.36 -14.56 -18.21
N THR A 2 -19.12 -15.85 -18.01
CA THR A 2 -18.90 -16.47 -16.70
C THR A 2 -17.50 -17.06 -16.61
N VAL A 3 -16.84 -16.88 -15.47
CA VAL A 3 -15.51 -17.47 -15.25
C VAL A 3 -15.65 -19.00 -15.13
N ALA A 4 -14.92 -19.71 -15.99
CA ALA A 4 -14.97 -21.17 -16.09
C ALA A 4 -13.62 -21.84 -15.75
N PHE A 5 -12.52 -21.09 -15.77
CA PHE A 5 -11.19 -21.59 -15.41
C PHE A 5 -10.32 -20.48 -14.82
N ILE A 6 -9.52 -20.79 -13.80
CA ILE A 6 -8.49 -19.90 -13.24
C ILE A 6 -7.25 -20.73 -12.94
N GLY A 7 -6.13 -20.47 -13.62
CA GLY A 7 -4.91 -21.25 -13.42
C GLY A 7 -3.78 -20.93 -14.38
N THR A 8 -2.72 -21.73 -14.34
CA THR A 8 -1.65 -21.70 -15.35
C THR A 8 -2.10 -22.42 -16.62
N THR A 9 -1.52 -22.04 -17.77
CA THR A 9 -1.84 -22.66 -19.06
C THR A 9 -0.56 -23.10 -19.77
N LEU A 10 -0.71 -24.03 -20.72
CA LEU A 10 0.42 -24.54 -21.50
C LEU A 10 0.82 -23.60 -22.66
N PHE A 11 -0.13 -22.83 -23.18
CA PHE A 11 0.12 -21.94 -24.31
C PHE A 11 0.84 -20.64 -23.92
N ALA A 12 0.81 -20.25 -22.65
CA ALA A 12 1.49 -19.06 -22.15
C ALA A 12 1.72 -19.12 -20.64
N SER A 13 2.83 -18.55 -20.18
CA SER A 13 3.17 -18.47 -18.76
C SER A 13 2.28 -17.49 -17.99
N GLY A 14 2.21 -17.69 -16.67
CA GLY A 14 1.43 -16.84 -15.75
C GLY A 14 0.01 -17.35 -15.47
N LYS A 15 -0.73 -16.60 -14.65
CA LYS A 15 -2.12 -16.91 -14.27
C LYS A 15 -3.07 -16.38 -15.35
N TRP A 16 -3.90 -17.26 -15.88
CA TRP A 16 -4.91 -16.99 -16.88
C TRP A 16 -6.31 -17.28 -16.36
N ILE A 17 -7.28 -16.59 -16.93
CA ILE A 17 -8.69 -16.74 -16.59
C ILE A 17 -9.43 -17.08 -17.87
N GLY A 18 -10.02 -18.27 -17.89
CA GLY A 18 -10.90 -18.74 -18.95
C GLY A 18 -12.34 -18.32 -18.66
N ILE A 19 -12.96 -17.63 -19.60
CA ILE A 19 -14.31 -17.08 -19.51
C ILE A 19 -15.15 -17.72 -20.61
N ALA A 20 -16.29 -18.28 -20.24
CA ALA A 20 -17.34 -18.70 -21.15
C ALA A 20 -18.27 -17.51 -21.40
N LEU A 21 -18.24 -16.96 -22.61
CA LEU A 21 -19.10 -15.85 -23.02
C LEU A 21 -20.51 -16.34 -23.34
N ASP A 22 -21.50 -15.49 -23.13
CA ASP A 22 -22.90 -15.81 -23.42
C ASP A 22 -23.20 -15.70 -24.93
N GLU A 23 -22.40 -14.91 -25.64
CA GLU A 23 -22.46 -14.70 -27.10
C GLU A 23 -21.21 -15.27 -27.79
N PRO A 24 -21.27 -15.66 -29.08
CA PRO A 24 -20.17 -16.23 -29.86
C PRO A 24 -19.12 -15.20 -30.28
N LYS A 25 -18.52 -14.51 -29.29
CA LYS A 25 -17.48 -13.49 -29.43
C LYS A 25 -16.12 -13.93 -28.85
N GLY A 26 -16.03 -15.19 -28.45
CA GLY A 26 -14.82 -15.84 -27.97
C GLY A 26 -13.91 -16.29 -29.11
N LYS A 27 -12.82 -16.99 -28.75
CA LYS A 27 -11.78 -17.47 -29.68
C LYS A 27 -11.66 -18.99 -29.72
N ASN A 28 -12.30 -19.68 -28.79
CA ASN A 28 -12.21 -21.13 -28.66
C ASN A 28 -13.48 -21.70 -28.02
N ASN A 29 -13.52 -23.01 -27.81
CA ASN A 29 -14.57 -23.75 -27.10
C ASN A 29 -14.11 -24.20 -25.69
N GLY A 30 -13.14 -23.48 -25.12
CA GLY A 30 -12.47 -23.80 -23.86
C GLY A 30 -11.31 -24.82 -23.98
N SER A 31 -10.96 -25.22 -25.20
CA SER A 31 -9.71 -25.89 -25.55
C SER A 31 -8.73 -24.96 -26.26
N VAL A 32 -7.43 -25.06 -25.95
CA VAL A 32 -6.36 -24.33 -26.64
C VAL A 32 -5.21 -25.30 -26.94
N GLN A 33 -4.80 -25.41 -28.21
CA GLN A 33 -3.72 -26.30 -28.68
C GLN A 33 -3.90 -27.76 -28.23
N GLY A 34 -5.12 -28.29 -28.32
CA GLY A 34 -5.44 -29.68 -27.96
C GLY A 34 -5.55 -29.96 -26.46
N THR A 35 -5.35 -28.96 -25.60
CA THR A 35 -5.56 -29.08 -24.15
C THR A 35 -6.88 -28.42 -23.76
N GLN A 36 -7.77 -29.19 -23.11
CA GLN A 36 -9.06 -28.71 -22.61
C GLN A 36 -8.92 -28.14 -21.20
N TYR A 37 -9.45 -26.93 -20.98
CA TYR A 37 -9.44 -26.27 -19.67
C TYR A 37 -10.86 -26.18 -19.06
N PHE A 38 -11.86 -25.87 -19.89
CA PHE A 38 -13.28 -25.83 -19.54
C PHE A 38 -14.11 -26.10 -20.80
N SER A 39 -15.38 -26.47 -20.69
CA SER A 39 -16.22 -26.76 -21.86
C SER A 39 -17.25 -25.64 -22.10
N CYS A 40 -17.37 -25.19 -23.35
CA CYS A 40 -18.41 -24.26 -23.79
C CYS A 40 -18.70 -24.43 -25.29
N GLU A 41 -19.68 -23.70 -25.82
CA GLU A 41 -19.99 -23.67 -27.25
C GLU A 41 -18.82 -23.10 -28.08
N GLU A 42 -18.82 -23.41 -29.38
CA GLU A 42 -17.78 -22.95 -30.30
C GLU A 42 -17.77 -21.42 -30.39
N ASN A 43 -16.59 -20.81 -30.31
CA ASN A 43 -16.42 -19.36 -30.24
C ASN A 43 -17.02 -18.69 -28.99
N HIS A 44 -17.24 -19.40 -27.88
CA HIS A 44 -17.67 -18.79 -26.62
C HIS A 44 -16.53 -18.67 -25.59
N GLY A 45 -15.47 -19.46 -25.71
CA GLY A 45 -14.35 -19.47 -24.77
C GLY A 45 -13.35 -18.35 -25.06
N LEU A 46 -12.93 -17.65 -24.02
CA LEU A 46 -11.92 -16.59 -24.09
C LEU A 46 -10.96 -16.68 -22.90
N PHE A 47 -9.65 -16.60 -23.16
CA PHE A 47 -8.62 -16.51 -22.12
C PHE A 47 -8.08 -15.08 -22.03
N VAL A 48 -8.11 -14.53 -20.83
CA VAL A 48 -7.64 -13.16 -20.53
C VAL A 48 -6.86 -13.11 -19.23
N ARG A 49 -6.13 -12.02 -19.02
CA ARG A 49 -5.48 -11.72 -17.74
C ARG A 49 -6.44 -11.02 -16.79
N GLN A 50 -6.19 -11.16 -15.49
CA GLN A 50 -6.97 -10.50 -14.43
C GLN A 50 -7.12 -8.98 -14.65
N THR A 51 -6.11 -8.33 -15.22
CA THR A 51 -6.13 -6.88 -15.49
C THR A 51 -7.10 -6.46 -16.61
N GLN A 52 -7.56 -7.40 -17.43
CA GLN A 52 -8.44 -7.15 -18.58
C GLN A 52 -9.92 -7.37 -18.25
N ILE A 53 -10.23 -7.74 -17.01
CA ILE A 53 -11.60 -8.06 -16.59
C ILE A 53 -11.98 -7.29 -15.34
N ARG A 54 -13.27 -6.98 -15.23
CA ARG A 54 -13.88 -6.40 -14.04
C ARG A 54 -15.00 -7.33 -13.62
N ALA A 55 -15.01 -7.74 -12.36
CA ALA A 55 -16.11 -8.49 -11.80
C ALA A 55 -17.37 -7.62 -11.82
N LEU A 56 -18.45 -8.15 -12.38
CA LEU A 56 -19.77 -7.58 -12.21
C LEU A 56 -20.29 -8.16 -10.89
N GLU A 57 -20.51 -7.30 -9.90
CA GLU A 57 -21.19 -7.70 -8.67
C GLU A 57 -22.63 -8.05 -9.03
N ASP A 58 -23.03 -9.30 -8.80
CA ASP A 58 -24.43 -9.69 -8.94
C ASP A 58 -25.25 -9.03 -7.83
N GLU A 59 -26.15 -8.13 -8.23
CA GLU A 59 -27.25 -7.62 -7.41
C GLU A 59 -28.15 -8.79 -7.00
N THR A 60 -27.86 -9.41 -5.86
CA THR A 60 -28.78 -10.33 -5.22
C THR A 60 -30.06 -9.58 -4.80
N PRO A 61 -31.27 -10.02 -5.17
CA PRO A 61 -32.50 -9.40 -4.68
C PRO A 61 -32.69 -9.66 -3.17
N PRO A 62 -33.38 -8.75 -2.46
CA PRO A 62 -33.16 -8.51 -1.04
C PRO A 62 -34.12 -9.30 -0.12
N LYS A 63 -33.64 -9.72 1.05
CA LYS A 63 -34.46 -9.81 2.26
C LYS A 63 -34.07 -8.68 3.21
N ALA A 64 -34.99 -7.70 3.30
CA ALA A 64 -35.30 -6.72 4.36
C ALA A 64 -34.21 -6.39 5.42
N VAL A 65 -33.91 -5.13 5.77
CA VAL A 65 -34.83 -3.98 5.94
C VAL A 65 -34.09 -2.63 5.81
N SER A 66 -34.68 -1.74 4.99
CA SER A 66 -34.90 -0.27 5.11
C SER A 66 -33.87 0.61 5.85
N GLY A 67 -33.41 1.78 5.38
CA GLY A 67 -33.79 2.75 4.34
C GLY A 67 -32.75 3.89 4.42
N ILE A 68 -32.67 4.95 3.64
CA ILE A 68 -33.59 5.73 2.83
C ILE A 68 -32.71 6.40 1.73
N LYS A 69 -33.25 6.48 0.51
CA LYS A 69 -32.62 7.08 -0.70
C LYS A 69 -33.12 8.56 -0.87
N PRO A 70 -32.79 9.25 -1.97
CA PRO A 70 -31.94 10.44 -2.15
C PRO A 70 -32.81 11.71 -2.41
N PRO A 71 -32.42 12.82 -3.10
CA PRO A 71 -31.91 12.91 -4.49
C PRO A 71 -30.72 13.89 -4.69
N SER A 72 -29.77 13.63 -5.59
CA SER A 72 -29.68 13.97 -7.04
C SER A 72 -29.15 15.36 -7.42
N ALA A 73 -28.21 15.32 -8.38
CA ALA A 73 -27.97 16.30 -9.46
C ALA A 73 -27.24 17.62 -9.08
N SER A 74 -26.39 18.25 -9.90
CA SER A 74 -25.86 18.02 -11.24
C SER A 74 -24.74 19.05 -11.49
N SER A 75 -23.78 18.69 -12.34
CA SER A 75 -23.02 19.53 -13.29
C SER A 75 -22.66 21.00 -12.99
N SER A 76 -21.38 21.31 -13.21
CA SER A 76 -20.88 22.26 -14.23
C SER A 76 -19.87 23.33 -13.73
N PHE A 77 -18.79 23.42 -14.51
CA PHE A 77 -18.04 24.61 -14.95
C PHE A 77 -17.64 25.71 -13.97
N GLY A 78 -16.36 26.10 -14.05
CA GLY A 78 -15.97 27.49 -13.80
C GLY A 78 -14.59 27.67 -13.19
N SER A 79 -13.62 27.93 -14.06
CA SER A 79 -12.27 28.45 -13.78
C SER A 79 -12.26 29.65 -12.82
N THR A 80 -11.17 29.84 -12.08
CA THR A 80 -10.10 30.84 -12.36
C THR A 80 -9.21 31.04 -11.13
N SER A 81 -7.88 31.10 -11.39
CA SER A 81 -6.86 31.98 -10.78
C SER A 81 -6.80 32.14 -9.24
N SER A 82 -5.67 32.18 -8.56
CA SER A 82 -4.24 32.26 -8.88
C SER A 82 -3.54 32.57 -7.57
N LEU A 83 -2.33 32.03 -7.37
CA LEU A 83 -1.19 32.63 -6.63
C LEU A 83 -1.43 33.02 -5.15
N SER A 84 -0.50 32.90 -4.20
CA SER A 84 0.80 32.26 -4.05
C SER A 84 1.33 32.77 -2.70
N LYS A 85 2.19 31.97 -2.07
CA LYS A 85 3.31 32.40 -1.20
C LYS A 85 2.91 32.89 0.21
N ALA A 86 3.03 32.07 1.25
CA ALA A 86 4.22 31.50 1.91
C ALA A 86 4.78 32.37 3.05
N THR A 87 4.99 31.66 4.16
CA THR A 87 6.10 31.78 5.13
C THR A 87 6.33 33.13 5.80
N SER A 88 6.21 33.14 7.13
CA SER A 88 7.38 33.32 8.02
C SER A 88 7.06 32.98 9.48
N PRO A 89 8.09 32.70 10.31
CA PRO A 89 7.96 31.84 11.47
C PRO A 89 8.31 32.50 12.82
N THR A 90 7.90 31.80 13.90
CA THR A 90 8.58 31.59 15.20
C THR A 90 9.17 32.74 16.03
N THR A 91 8.62 32.86 17.26
CA THR A 91 9.30 32.87 18.58
C THR A 91 9.97 34.18 19.10
N PRO A 92 10.34 34.29 20.40
CA PRO A 92 9.50 34.15 21.60
C PRO A 92 9.81 35.18 22.73
N THR A 93 9.11 35.03 23.88
CA THR A 93 9.53 35.25 25.29
C THR A 93 9.40 36.61 26.02
N SER A 94 8.49 36.59 27.02
CA SER A 94 8.64 36.91 28.46
C SER A 94 8.91 38.34 28.99
N THR A 95 7.86 38.88 29.64
CA THR A 95 7.76 39.38 31.04
C THR A 95 8.95 40.08 31.73
N THR A 96 8.77 41.35 32.16
CA THR A 96 8.56 41.80 33.57
C THR A 96 8.93 43.29 33.81
N ASN A 97 8.16 43.96 34.69
CA ASN A 97 8.57 45.00 35.67
C ASN A 97 8.99 46.43 35.18
N LEU A 98 8.68 47.61 35.78
CA LEU A 98 8.11 48.10 37.06
C LEU A 98 7.57 49.57 36.90
N LYS A 99 6.41 49.89 37.51
CA LYS A 99 5.96 51.06 38.36
C LYS A 99 6.54 52.52 38.19
N PRO A 100 5.90 53.58 38.80
CA PRO A 100 4.74 54.45 38.44
C PRO A 100 5.14 55.97 38.31
N PRO A 101 4.23 57.01 38.23
CA PRO A 101 3.44 57.58 39.36
C PRO A 101 2.07 58.30 39.06
N SER A 102 1.11 58.22 40.01
CA SER A 102 0.21 59.26 40.61
C SER A 102 -0.87 60.07 39.78
N PRO A 103 -1.80 60.88 40.39
CA PRO A 103 -3.29 60.80 40.28
C PRO A 103 -3.93 62.18 39.85
N PRO A 104 -5.20 62.64 40.11
CA PRO A 104 -6.36 62.10 40.86
C PRO A 104 -7.81 62.28 40.28
N ASN A 105 -8.76 61.63 40.97
CA ASN A 105 -10.20 61.94 41.22
C ASN A 105 -11.22 62.26 40.11
N THR A 106 -12.33 61.49 40.03
CA THR A 106 -13.67 61.89 40.53
C THR A 106 -14.74 60.80 40.30
N GLY A 107 -15.52 60.51 41.35
CA GLY A 107 -16.89 59.96 41.31
C GLY A 107 -17.03 58.43 41.38
N SER A 108 -17.21 57.78 42.54
CA SER A 108 -18.45 57.68 43.36
C SER A 108 -19.54 56.84 42.70
N THR A 109 -20.15 55.79 43.28
CA THR A 109 -20.37 55.43 44.70
C THR A 109 -20.99 54.01 44.75
N VAL A 110 -20.36 53.03 45.43
CA VAL A 110 -20.70 52.44 46.77
C VAL A 110 -21.74 51.29 46.66
N THR A 111 -21.41 50.00 46.90
CA THR A 111 -21.02 49.26 48.15
C THR A 111 -22.21 49.07 49.11
N LEU A 112 -22.39 48.07 49.99
CA LEU A 112 -21.57 47.18 50.85
C LEU A 112 -22.45 45.95 51.16
N ASP A 113 -22.00 44.71 51.29
CA ASP A 113 -21.21 44.05 52.35
C ASP A 113 -21.63 44.27 53.84
N THR A 114 -22.05 43.14 54.41
CA THR A 114 -21.98 42.58 55.78
C THR A 114 -22.27 43.42 57.04
N SER A 115 -22.97 42.76 57.97
CA SER A 115 -23.08 43.13 59.38
C SER A 115 -22.57 41.99 60.29
N PRO A 116 -21.97 42.32 61.45
CA PRO A 116 -21.58 41.39 62.52
C PRO A 116 -22.65 41.27 63.62
N PRO A 117 -22.53 40.34 64.59
CA PRO A 117 -23.40 40.30 65.77
C PRO A 117 -22.71 40.78 67.06
N ALA A 118 -23.49 41.40 67.94
CA ALA A 118 -23.70 40.98 69.35
C ALA A 118 -23.76 42.14 70.38
N LEU A 119 -24.80 42.02 71.22
CA LEU A 119 -25.06 42.60 72.55
C LEU A 119 -25.42 44.09 72.65
N GLN A 120 -26.69 44.35 73.02
CA GLN A 120 -26.98 44.92 74.35
C GLN A 120 -28.45 44.76 74.77
N GLN A 121 -28.58 44.52 76.06
CA GLN A 121 -29.80 44.46 76.84
C GLN A 121 -30.22 45.88 77.26
N GLN A 122 -31.51 46.04 77.52
CA GLN A 122 -32.12 46.98 78.47
C GLN A 122 -32.79 48.27 77.93
N GLU A 123 -34.11 48.12 77.80
CA GLU A 123 -35.18 48.97 78.35
C GLU A 123 -35.46 50.38 77.82
N GLN A 124 -36.72 50.49 77.37
CA GLN A 124 -37.75 51.45 77.78
C GLN A 124 -38.29 52.45 76.74
N ILE A 125 -39.60 52.25 76.48
CA ILE A 125 -40.69 53.25 76.39
C ILE A 125 -41.07 53.78 74.99
N ILE A 126 -42.07 53.06 74.42
CA ILE A 126 -43.42 53.51 73.98
C ILE A 126 -43.58 54.54 72.83
N SER A 127 -44.50 54.14 71.94
CA SER A 127 -45.30 54.90 70.94
C SER A 127 -44.61 55.19 69.61
N SER A 128 -45.19 54.99 68.44
CA SER A 128 -46.60 54.86 68.05
C SER A 128 -46.65 54.25 66.64
N LEU A 129 -47.63 53.37 66.38
CA LEU A 129 -47.94 52.88 65.03
C LEU A 129 -48.44 54.03 64.13
N PRO A 130 -48.16 53.94 62.82
CA PRO A 130 -49.20 54.08 61.82
C PRO A 130 -49.34 52.77 61.02
N ARG A 131 -50.58 52.27 60.99
CA ARG A 131 -51.03 51.11 60.25
C ARG A 131 -51.00 51.44 58.74
N GLN A 132 -50.01 50.93 58.00
CA GLN A 132 -50.02 50.90 56.53
C GLN A 132 -50.96 49.78 56.03
N PRO A 133 -51.60 49.91 54.86
CA PRO A 133 -52.59 48.95 54.37
C PRO A 133 -51.89 47.61 54.05
N LYS A 134 -52.45 46.50 54.52
CA LYS A 134 -51.88 45.15 54.30
C LYS A 134 -51.90 44.73 52.82
N GLU A 135 -52.74 45.35 51.99
CA GLU A 135 -52.89 45.03 50.56
C GLU A 135 -51.63 45.38 49.74
N ASP A 136 -50.92 46.47 50.07
CA ASP A 136 -49.72 46.87 49.34
C ASP A 136 -48.54 45.92 49.63
N VAL A 137 -48.47 45.39 50.86
CA VAL A 137 -47.42 44.45 51.29
C VAL A 137 -47.60 43.09 50.60
N ASP A 138 -48.85 42.62 50.47
CA ASP A 138 -49.15 41.36 49.79
C ASP A 138 -48.92 41.49 48.27
N ALA A 139 -49.29 42.62 47.65
CA ALA A 139 -49.02 42.91 46.25
C ALA A 139 -47.51 42.91 45.92
N LEU A 140 -46.71 43.59 46.76
CA LEU A 140 -45.24 43.58 46.68
C LEU A 140 -44.66 42.18 46.84
N LYS A 141 -45.26 41.33 47.69
CA LYS A 141 -44.80 39.95 47.91
C LYS A 141 -45.04 39.05 46.69
N THR A 142 -46.18 39.22 46.02
CA THR A 142 -46.44 38.57 44.71
C THR A 142 -45.49 39.06 43.63
N GLU A 143 -45.22 40.36 43.54
CA GLU A 143 -44.27 40.89 42.55
C GLU A 143 -42.85 40.38 42.78
N LEU A 144 -42.43 40.25 44.05
CA LEU A 144 -41.14 39.67 44.43
C LEU A 144 -41.06 38.19 44.06
N LYS A 145 -42.16 37.44 44.20
CA LYS A 145 -42.26 36.04 43.78
C LYS A 145 -42.20 35.89 42.25
N ASP A 146 -42.92 36.73 41.51
CA ASP A 146 -42.89 36.74 40.04
C ASP A 146 -41.50 37.15 39.50
N LEU A 147 -40.83 38.10 40.16
CA LEU A 147 -39.45 38.47 39.84
C LEU A 147 -38.47 37.34 40.16
N GLN A 148 -38.70 36.60 41.25
CA GLN A 148 -37.91 35.43 41.63
C GLN A 148 -38.07 34.31 40.58
N GLU A 149 -39.30 33.97 40.17
CA GLU A 149 -39.54 32.99 39.09
C GLU A 149 -38.92 33.43 37.76
N LYS A 150 -39.00 34.72 37.41
CA LYS A 150 -38.30 35.27 36.25
C LYS A 150 -36.78 35.17 36.37
N PHE A 151 -36.24 35.36 37.57
CA PHE A 151 -34.81 35.23 37.81
C PHE A 151 -34.36 33.77 37.67
N ASP A 152 -35.12 32.83 38.20
CA ASP A 152 -34.83 31.40 38.14
C ASP A 152 -34.96 30.84 36.72
N THR A 153 -35.98 31.25 35.97
CA THR A 153 -36.11 30.90 34.54
C THR A 153 -34.97 31.48 33.69
N LEU A 154 -34.56 32.74 33.94
CA LEU A 154 -33.39 33.33 33.28
C LEU A 154 -32.09 32.61 33.65
N ARG A 155 -31.97 32.14 34.90
CA ARG A 155 -30.82 31.37 35.37
C ARG A 155 -30.74 30.00 34.71
N LEU A 156 -31.86 29.28 34.61
CA LEU A 156 -31.97 27.99 33.91
C LEU A 156 -31.61 28.14 32.43
N LYS A 157 -32.15 29.17 31.76
CA LYS A 157 -31.86 29.45 30.35
C LYS A 157 -30.37 29.74 30.11
N ARG A 158 -29.74 30.50 31.01
CA ARG A 158 -28.30 30.78 30.95
C ARG A 158 -27.45 29.52 31.19
N ALA A 159 -27.91 28.59 32.01
CA ALA A 159 -27.25 27.28 32.20
C ALA A 159 -27.38 26.40 30.95
N GLU A 160 -28.55 26.35 30.33
CA GLU A 160 -28.80 25.61 29.10
C GLU A 160 -27.98 26.15 27.92
N ASP A 161 -27.92 27.48 27.74
CA ASP A 161 -27.10 28.12 26.71
C ASP A 161 -25.60 27.84 26.93
N LYS A 162 -25.16 27.78 28.20
CA LYS A 162 -23.78 27.40 28.55
C LYS A 162 -23.48 25.94 28.23
N ALA A 163 -24.44 25.03 28.39
CA ALA A 163 -24.29 23.62 28.00
C ALA A 163 -24.19 23.49 26.47
N LYS A 164 -25.10 24.12 25.72
CA LYS A 164 -25.08 24.16 24.25
C LYS A 164 -23.77 24.72 23.70
N LEU A 165 -23.19 25.73 24.35
CA LEU A 165 -21.91 26.30 23.93
C LEU A 165 -20.76 25.29 24.09
N LYS A 166 -20.75 24.50 25.17
CA LYS A 166 -19.74 23.44 25.38
C LYS A 166 -19.88 22.32 24.35
N ASP A 167 -21.12 21.92 24.03
CA ASP A 167 -21.36 20.88 23.03
C ASP A 167 -20.97 21.37 21.63
N PHE A 168 -21.19 22.64 21.33
CA PHE A 168 -20.71 23.28 20.10
C PHE A 168 -19.16 23.30 20.03
N GLU A 169 -18.47 23.61 21.13
CA GLU A 169 -17.00 23.53 21.18
C GLU A 169 -16.48 22.10 20.98
N LYS A 170 -17.11 21.10 21.59
CA LYS A 170 -16.77 19.68 21.37
C LYS A 170 -16.95 19.28 19.91
N ALA A 171 -18.09 19.61 19.30
CA ALA A 171 -18.37 19.33 17.90
C ALA A 171 -17.37 20.03 16.96
N LYS A 172 -16.94 21.25 17.30
CA LYS A 172 -15.92 21.98 16.54
C LYS A 172 -14.56 21.27 16.59
N ILE A 173 -14.16 20.75 17.75
CA ILE A 173 -12.90 20.00 17.89
C ILE A 173 -12.97 18.69 17.09
N GLN A 174 -14.07 17.96 17.17
CA GLN A 174 -14.28 16.74 16.38
C GLN A 174 -14.23 17.02 14.88
N LEU A 175 -14.84 18.11 14.42
CA LEU A 175 -14.78 18.52 13.01
C LEU A 175 -13.35 18.83 12.58
N GLN A 176 -12.58 19.50 13.43
CA GLN A 176 -11.18 19.81 13.15
C GLN A 176 -10.32 18.54 13.06
N GLN A 177 -10.48 17.59 13.98
CA GLN A 177 -9.81 16.30 13.91
C GLN A 177 -10.18 15.53 12.63
N LEU A 178 -11.47 15.50 12.27
CA LEU A 178 -11.94 14.88 11.02
C LEU A 178 -11.33 15.53 9.78
N GLN A 179 -11.15 16.85 9.77
CA GLN A 179 -10.47 17.57 8.69
C GLN A 179 -8.99 17.17 8.60
N GLU A 180 -8.30 17.04 9.73
CA GLU A 180 -6.90 16.59 9.79
C GLU A 180 -6.76 15.14 9.30
N PHE A 181 -7.62 14.22 9.75
CA PHE A 181 -7.64 12.84 9.27
C PHE A 181 -7.92 12.77 7.76
N LYS A 182 -8.85 13.57 7.26
CA LYS A 182 -9.13 13.65 5.82
C LYS A 182 -7.89 14.11 5.05
N GLN A 183 -7.19 15.13 5.53
CA GLN A 183 -5.95 15.62 4.91
C GLN A 183 -4.85 14.55 4.92
N ALA A 184 -4.64 13.87 6.06
CA ALA A 184 -3.67 12.79 6.18
C ALA A 184 -3.96 11.63 5.21
N ILE A 185 -5.24 11.21 5.10
CA ILE A 185 -5.66 10.17 4.16
C ILE A 185 -5.43 10.61 2.71
N THR A 186 -5.71 11.87 2.36
CA THR A 186 -5.46 12.37 1.00
C THR A 186 -3.98 12.42 0.65
N GLN A 187 -3.12 12.78 1.60
CA GLN A 187 -1.68 12.79 1.41
C GLN A 187 -1.12 11.37 1.26
N ALA A 188 -1.52 10.44 2.14
CA ALA A 188 -1.13 9.03 2.03
C ALA A 188 -1.60 8.40 0.70
N LYS A 189 -2.81 8.72 0.23
CA LYS A 189 -3.29 8.29 -1.09
C LYS A 189 -2.44 8.82 -2.23
N LYS A 190 -1.95 10.06 -2.12
CA LYS A 190 -1.08 10.67 -3.14
C LYS A 190 0.28 9.98 -3.18
N GLU A 191 0.89 9.73 -2.02
CA GLU A 191 2.17 9.02 -1.91
C GLU A 191 2.09 7.59 -2.46
N VAL A 192 1.02 6.86 -2.12
CA VAL A 192 0.78 5.51 -2.68
C VAL A 192 0.64 5.57 -4.20
N LYS A 193 -0.06 6.58 -4.74
CA LYS A 193 -0.22 6.74 -6.18
C LYS A 193 1.12 7.03 -6.88
N GLU A 194 1.93 7.92 -6.32
CA GLU A 194 3.26 8.25 -6.85
C GLU A 194 4.18 7.01 -6.82
N ALA A 195 4.19 6.24 -5.73
CA ALA A 195 4.96 5.00 -5.63
C ALA A 195 4.51 3.93 -6.64
N VAL A 196 3.20 3.84 -6.93
CA VAL A 196 2.68 2.92 -7.96
C VAL A 196 3.08 3.37 -9.36
N GLU A 197 3.02 4.67 -9.66
CA GLU A 197 3.45 5.21 -10.96
C GLU A 197 4.96 5.00 -11.20
N GLU A 198 5.78 5.19 -10.17
CA GLU A 198 7.23 4.93 -10.23
C GLU A 198 7.52 3.45 -10.45
N LYS A 199 6.83 2.55 -9.73
CA LYS A 199 6.97 1.11 -9.91
C LYS A 199 6.53 0.63 -11.30
N LEU A 200 5.51 1.25 -11.89
CA LEU A 200 5.08 0.97 -13.25
C LEU A 200 6.15 1.39 -14.27
N LYS A 201 6.72 2.60 -14.13
CA LYS A 201 7.82 3.05 -14.99
C LYS A 201 9.02 2.11 -14.92
N HIS A 202 9.46 1.72 -13.72
CA HIS A 202 10.53 0.74 -13.58
C HIS A 202 10.19 -0.63 -14.17
N ALA A 203 8.92 -1.03 -14.17
CA ALA A 203 8.50 -2.27 -14.81
C ALA A 203 8.56 -2.17 -16.33
N ASP A 204 8.21 -1.02 -16.91
CA ASP A 204 8.32 -0.74 -18.34
C ASP A 204 9.79 -0.64 -18.78
N ASP A 205 10.64 0.11 -18.06
CA ASP A 205 12.09 0.18 -18.35
C ASP A 205 12.73 -1.22 -18.33
N ARG A 206 12.34 -2.06 -17.37
CA ARG A 206 12.82 -3.44 -17.29
C ARG A 206 12.32 -4.29 -18.46
N ARG A 207 11.11 -4.03 -18.96
CA ARG A 207 10.57 -4.71 -20.15
C ARG A 207 11.39 -4.36 -21.38
N ASP A 208 11.69 -3.08 -21.57
CA ASP A 208 12.49 -2.60 -22.71
C ASP A 208 13.93 -3.15 -22.68
N LEU A 209 14.52 -3.25 -21.48
CA LEU A 209 15.82 -3.89 -21.30
C LEU A 209 15.81 -5.38 -21.65
N VAL A 210 14.74 -6.10 -21.29
CA VAL A 210 14.58 -7.51 -21.67
C VAL A 210 14.44 -7.66 -23.18
N GLU A 211 13.60 -6.84 -23.83
CA GLU A 211 13.45 -6.86 -25.29
C GLU A 211 14.77 -6.54 -26.01
N THR A 212 15.52 -5.56 -25.50
CA THR A 212 16.86 -5.23 -26.02
C THR A 212 17.83 -6.41 -25.87
N ALA A 213 17.79 -7.10 -24.73
CA ALA A 213 18.63 -8.29 -24.49
C ALA A 213 18.23 -9.47 -25.38
N GLU A 214 16.93 -9.68 -25.63
CA GLU A 214 16.43 -10.71 -26.54
C GLU A 214 16.89 -10.45 -27.98
N ILE A 215 16.80 -9.21 -28.46
CA ILE A 215 17.30 -8.83 -29.81
C ILE A 215 18.81 -9.05 -29.90
N ALA A 216 19.58 -8.62 -28.90
CA ALA A 216 21.03 -8.82 -28.88
C ALA A 216 21.42 -10.31 -28.86
N THR A 217 20.62 -11.15 -28.20
CA THR A 217 20.84 -12.60 -28.16
C THR A 217 20.61 -13.22 -29.54
N LEU A 218 19.54 -12.83 -30.23
CA LEU A 218 19.26 -13.29 -31.60
C LEU A 218 20.36 -12.85 -32.57
N ASP A 219 20.87 -11.62 -32.47
CA ASP A 219 21.98 -11.15 -33.31
C ASP A 219 23.27 -11.95 -33.05
N ASN A 220 23.53 -12.35 -31.79
CA ASN A 220 24.65 -13.23 -31.45
C ASN A 220 24.49 -14.61 -32.08
N GLU A 221 23.32 -15.25 -31.93
CA GLU A 221 23.02 -16.56 -32.52
C GLU A 221 23.17 -16.53 -34.06
N MET A 222 22.64 -15.48 -34.70
CA MET A 222 22.77 -15.26 -36.14
C MET A 222 24.23 -15.06 -36.58
N ALA A 223 25.06 -14.44 -35.75
CA ALA A 223 26.49 -14.27 -36.02
C ALA A 223 27.26 -15.58 -35.86
N GLU A 224 26.93 -16.37 -34.83
CA GLU A 224 27.51 -17.69 -34.60
C GLU A 224 27.20 -18.66 -35.74
N GLU A 225 25.94 -18.72 -36.21
CA GLU A 225 25.58 -19.59 -37.34
C GLU A 225 26.33 -19.22 -38.63
N LYS A 226 26.50 -17.92 -38.91
CA LYS A 226 27.30 -17.44 -40.04
C LYS A 226 28.78 -17.79 -39.90
N TYR A 227 29.33 -17.68 -38.69
CA TYR A 227 30.70 -18.08 -38.42
C TYR A 227 30.90 -19.57 -38.65
N GLU A 228 30.01 -20.41 -38.12
CA GLU A 228 30.03 -21.86 -38.35
C GLU A 228 29.90 -22.23 -39.83
N GLN A 229 29.06 -21.53 -40.58
CA GLN A 229 28.95 -21.71 -42.02
C GLN A 229 30.27 -21.40 -42.73
N LEU A 230 30.89 -20.26 -42.39
CA LEU A 230 32.15 -19.86 -43.01
C LEU A 230 33.29 -20.82 -42.66
N VAL A 231 33.31 -21.36 -41.43
CA VAL A 231 34.25 -22.40 -41.00
C VAL A 231 34.05 -23.67 -41.83
N ARG A 232 32.81 -24.14 -42.02
CA ARG A 232 32.51 -25.30 -42.89
C ARG A 232 32.96 -25.09 -44.33
N GLU A 233 32.75 -23.90 -44.89
CA GLU A 233 33.22 -23.57 -46.25
C GLU A 233 34.75 -23.52 -46.34
N PHE A 234 35.42 -22.98 -45.32
CA PHE A 234 36.87 -22.97 -45.23
C PHE A 234 37.44 -24.40 -45.16
N GLU A 235 36.85 -25.27 -44.35
CA GLU A 235 37.26 -26.68 -44.27
C GLU A 235 37.06 -27.40 -45.60
N ALA A 236 35.90 -27.22 -46.26
CA ALA A 236 35.63 -27.83 -47.55
C ALA A 236 36.57 -27.34 -48.67
N THR A 237 36.98 -26.06 -48.64
CA THR A 237 37.97 -25.53 -49.60
C THR A 237 39.38 -26.00 -49.29
N LYS A 238 39.72 -26.15 -48.00
CA LYS A 238 40.99 -26.73 -47.57
C LYS A 238 41.12 -28.19 -47.99
N GLU A 239 40.08 -29.01 -47.83
CA GLU A 239 40.08 -30.40 -48.31
C GLU A 239 40.30 -30.49 -49.82
N LYS A 240 39.63 -29.64 -50.61
CA LYS A 240 39.86 -29.57 -52.06
C LYS A 240 41.28 -29.15 -52.41
N LEU A 241 41.88 -28.24 -51.64
CA LEU A 241 43.27 -27.84 -51.82
C LEU A 241 44.22 -29.01 -51.53
N GLU A 242 43.96 -29.76 -50.46
CA GLU A 242 44.73 -30.96 -50.10
C GLU A 242 44.62 -32.04 -51.19
N GLU A 243 43.42 -32.28 -51.74
CA GLU A 243 43.17 -33.20 -52.86
C GLU A 243 43.97 -32.79 -54.12
N VAL A 244 43.84 -31.54 -54.56
CA VAL A 244 44.56 -31.03 -55.74
C VAL A 244 46.08 -31.06 -55.53
N THR A 245 46.54 -30.77 -54.31
CA THR A 245 47.96 -30.84 -53.96
C THR A 245 48.47 -32.27 -54.08
N LEU A 246 47.70 -33.25 -53.58
CA LEU A 246 48.04 -34.67 -53.70
C LEU A 246 48.09 -35.12 -55.17
N ASP A 247 47.12 -34.72 -55.99
CA ASP A 247 47.10 -35.05 -57.42
C ASP A 247 48.33 -34.49 -58.15
N LEU A 248 48.75 -33.26 -57.83
CA LEU A 248 49.97 -32.67 -58.37
C LEU A 248 51.23 -33.43 -57.94
N GLU A 249 51.30 -33.88 -56.69
CA GLU A 249 52.41 -34.72 -56.21
C GLU A 249 52.45 -36.07 -56.91
N LEU A 250 51.30 -36.72 -57.12
CA LEU A 250 51.21 -37.98 -57.86
C LEU A 250 51.68 -37.81 -59.30
N LEU A 251 51.18 -36.80 -60.02
CA LEU A 251 51.59 -36.51 -61.40
C LEU A 251 53.08 -36.17 -61.48
N ARG A 252 53.63 -35.42 -60.51
CA ARG A 252 55.06 -35.12 -60.43
C ARG A 252 55.89 -36.39 -60.24
N ASN A 253 55.47 -37.27 -59.32
CA ASN A 253 56.14 -38.54 -59.09
C ASN A 253 56.06 -39.46 -60.31
N GLU A 254 54.93 -39.54 -61.01
CA GLU A 254 54.81 -40.32 -62.26
C GLU A 254 55.72 -39.82 -63.38
N ILE A 255 55.93 -38.49 -63.46
CA ILE A 255 56.89 -37.90 -64.40
C ILE A 255 58.33 -38.26 -64.00
N GLU A 256 58.63 -38.26 -62.71
CA GLU A 256 59.96 -38.60 -62.17
C GLU A 256 60.26 -40.12 -62.32
N ASP A 257 59.26 -40.99 -62.16
CA ASP A 257 59.36 -42.45 -62.29
C ASP A 257 59.53 -42.93 -63.74
N LYS A 258 59.00 -42.19 -64.73
CA LYS A 258 59.26 -42.47 -66.16
C LYS A 258 60.74 -42.31 -66.56
N GLY A 259 61.59 -41.81 -65.66
CA GLY A 259 63.01 -41.58 -65.90
C GLY A 259 63.97 -42.63 -65.33
N ASN A 260 63.57 -43.57 -64.47
CA ASN A 260 64.55 -44.37 -63.73
C ASN A 260 64.06 -45.78 -63.33
N ASP A 261 64.65 -46.82 -63.94
CA ASP A 261 64.27 -48.24 -63.80
C ASP A 261 64.92 -48.91 -62.56
N GLY A 262 64.51 -48.46 -61.37
CA GLY A 262 64.93 -49.04 -60.08
C GLY A 262 63.94 -48.84 -58.92
N THR A 263 62.72 -48.37 -59.20
CA THR A 263 61.93 -47.59 -58.22
C THR A 263 60.75 -48.34 -57.59
N VAL A 264 60.47 -49.59 -57.99
CA VAL A 264 59.30 -50.34 -57.49
C VAL A 264 59.32 -50.56 -55.97
N ASN A 265 60.51 -50.76 -55.36
CA ASN A 265 60.65 -50.83 -53.90
C ASN A 265 60.59 -49.44 -53.22
N SER A 266 60.93 -48.36 -53.92
CA SER A 266 60.85 -47.00 -53.38
C SER A 266 59.41 -46.51 -53.33
N TYR A 267 58.58 -46.83 -54.34
CA TYR A 267 57.17 -46.44 -54.39
C TYR A 267 56.34 -47.06 -53.26
N HIS A 268 56.48 -48.37 -53.01
CA HIS A 268 55.76 -49.03 -51.91
C HIS A 268 56.19 -48.48 -50.54
N VAL A 269 57.47 -48.17 -50.37
CA VAL A 269 57.98 -47.54 -49.14
C VAL A 269 57.42 -46.12 -48.97
N LYS A 270 57.43 -45.28 -50.03
CA LYS A 270 56.83 -43.94 -50.01
C LYS A 270 55.33 -43.96 -49.69
N GLN A 271 54.58 -44.91 -50.26
CA GLN A 271 53.15 -45.05 -49.98
C GLN A 271 52.88 -45.42 -48.51
N MET A 272 53.67 -46.32 -47.95
CA MET A 272 53.58 -46.69 -46.53
C MET A 272 54.05 -45.57 -45.60
N GLU A 273 55.06 -44.79 -46.00
CA GLU A 273 55.49 -43.59 -45.29
C GLU A 273 54.39 -42.53 -45.26
N GLN A 274 53.74 -42.27 -46.39
CA GLN A 274 52.64 -41.30 -46.49
C GLN A 274 51.41 -41.73 -45.68
N GLN A 275 51.06 -43.03 -45.66
CA GLN A 275 50.00 -43.54 -44.80
C GLN A 275 50.34 -43.39 -43.32
N ASN A 276 51.58 -43.67 -42.93
CA ASN A 276 52.04 -43.47 -41.55
C ASN A 276 52.05 -41.99 -41.16
N GLU A 277 52.35 -41.09 -42.09
CA GLU A 277 52.31 -39.64 -41.88
C GLU A 277 50.87 -39.15 -41.67
N ARG A 278 49.93 -39.57 -42.52
CA ARG A 278 48.49 -39.29 -42.32
C ARG A 278 47.95 -39.82 -40.99
N LEU A 279 48.35 -41.03 -40.59
CA LEU A 279 47.97 -41.59 -39.30
C LEU A 279 48.56 -40.80 -38.13
N LYS A 280 49.83 -40.34 -38.24
CA LYS A 280 50.45 -39.47 -37.23
C LYS A 280 49.73 -38.13 -37.11
N GLU A 281 49.35 -37.51 -38.23
CA GLU A 281 48.59 -36.26 -38.24
C GLU A 281 47.20 -36.43 -37.64
N ALA A 282 46.49 -37.53 -37.95
CA ALA A 282 45.20 -37.84 -37.34
C ALA A 282 45.32 -38.04 -35.82
N ILE A 283 46.37 -38.71 -35.35
CA ILE A 283 46.65 -38.88 -33.92
C ILE A 283 46.97 -37.53 -33.25
N LEU A 284 47.73 -36.66 -33.91
CA LEU A 284 48.00 -35.31 -33.40
C LEU A 284 46.72 -34.48 -33.29
N LYS A 285 45.88 -34.46 -34.34
CA LYS A 285 44.58 -33.78 -34.30
C LYS A 285 43.68 -34.31 -33.18
N LEU A 286 43.60 -35.64 -33.01
CA LEU A 286 42.84 -36.26 -31.92
C LEU A 286 43.37 -35.88 -30.54
N ARG A 287 44.70 -35.82 -30.38
CA ARG A 287 45.34 -35.38 -29.14
C ARG A 287 45.00 -33.91 -28.84
N ASP A 288 45.06 -33.04 -29.84
CA ASP A 288 44.81 -31.61 -29.66
C ASP A 288 43.33 -31.32 -29.38
N LEU A 289 42.41 -32.00 -30.09
CA LEU A 289 40.98 -31.97 -29.78
C LEU A 289 40.71 -32.46 -28.36
N SER A 290 41.28 -33.60 -27.96
CA SER A 290 41.14 -34.11 -26.59
C SER A 290 41.69 -33.15 -25.53
N ALA A 291 42.77 -32.43 -25.83
CA ALA A 291 43.31 -31.41 -24.93
C ALA A 291 42.38 -30.18 -24.85
N SER A 292 41.82 -29.75 -25.98
CA SER A 292 40.83 -28.66 -26.05
C SER A 292 39.58 -29.01 -25.24
N ASP A 293 38.98 -30.18 -25.49
CA ASP A 293 37.79 -30.67 -24.79
C ASP A 293 38.04 -30.74 -23.28
N LYS A 294 39.23 -31.19 -22.87
CA LYS A 294 39.61 -31.24 -21.45
C LYS A 294 39.64 -29.86 -20.82
N ILE A 295 40.12 -28.84 -21.53
CA ILE A 295 40.12 -27.45 -21.06
C ILE A 295 38.69 -26.92 -20.97
N GLU A 296 37.85 -27.19 -21.95
CA GLU A 296 36.46 -26.76 -21.98
C GLU A 296 35.62 -27.41 -20.87
N ILE A 297 35.75 -28.72 -20.69
CA ILE A 297 35.15 -29.45 -19.57
C ILE A 297 35.60 -28.86 -18.23
N GLN A 298 36.88 -28.48 -18.10
CA GLN A 298 37.37 -27.82 -16.88
C GLN A 298 36.77 -26.43 -16.67
N LYS A 299 36.53 -25.65 -17.73
CA LYS A 299 35.86 -24.35 -17.63
C LYS A 299 34.39 -24.52 -17.24
N LEU A 300 33.65 -25.38 -17.94
CA LEU A 300 32.25 -25.69 -17.64
C LEU A 300 32.08 -26.18 -16.21
N ASN A 301 32.97 -27.05 -15.72
CA ASN A 301 32.92 -27.50 -14.31
C ASN A 301 33.14 -26.36 -13.31
N LYS A 302 34.03 -25.39 -13.61
CA LYS A 302 34.22 -24.21 -12.75
C LYS A 302 33.00 -23.31 -12.73
N GLU A 303 32.36 -23.11 -13.88
CA GLU A 303 31.13 -22.33 -13.99
C GLU A 303 29.97 -23.01 -13.27
N LEU A 304 29.83 -24.32 -13.42
CA LEU A 304 28.82 -25.12 -12.71
C LEU A 304 29.03 -25.03 -11.19
N GLU A 305 30.27 -25.15 -10.70
CA GLU A 305 30.56 -25.00 -9.27
C GLU A 305 30.28 -23.58 -8.77
N LYS A 306 30.52 -22.55 -9.60
CA LYS A 306 30.13 -21.16 -9.29
C LYS A 306 28.62 -21.02 -9.17
N TYR A 307 27.85 -21.47 -10.18
CA TYR A 307 26.39 -21.41 -10.14
C TYR A 307 25.79 -22.19 -8.97
N LYS A 308 26.41 -23.32 -8.61
CA LYS A 308 26.03 -24.12 -7.44
C LYS A 308 26.25 -23.36 -6.14
N ASN A 309 27.38 -22.64 -6.00
CA ASN A 309 27.64 -21.80 -4.83
C ASN A 309 26.68 -20.61 -4.78
N ASP A 310 26.45 -19.92 -5.89
CA ASP A 310 25.50 -18.80 -5.97
C ASP A 310 24.07 -19.27 -5.59
N CYS A 311 23.66 -20.44 -6.06
CA CYS A 311 22.37 -21.04 -5.70
C CYS A 311 22.29 -21.37 -4.20
N HIS A 312 23.38 -21.89 -3.61
CA HIS A 312 23.47 -22.17 -2.18
C HIS A 312 23.35 -20.89 -1.34
N ASP A 313 24.06 -19.82 -1.72
CA ASP A 313 24.01 -18.53 -1.03
C ASP A 313 22.63 -17.88 -1.13
N MET A 314 21.99 -17.97 -2.31
CA MET A 314 20.63 -17.50 -2.51
C MET A 314 19.62 -18.29 -1.66
N LEU A 315 19.77 -19.60 -1.52
CA LEU A 315 18.92 -20.43 -0.65
C LEU A 315 19.08 -20.03 0.82
N LYS A 316 20.30 -19.80 1.28
CA LYS A 316 20.59 -19.37 2.65
C LYS A 316 19.99 -17.98 2.95
N SER A 317 20.07 -17.06 2.00
CA SER A 317 19.44 -15.73 2.11
C SER A 317 17.91 -15.84 2.16
N LYS A 318 17.32 -16.68 1.30
CA LYS A 318 15.88 -16.97 1.29
C LYS A 318 15.42 -17.52 2.64
N GLU A 319 16.15 -18.47 3.21
CA GLU A 319 15.83 -19.06 4.52
C GLU A 319 15.87 -18.00 5.63
N LYS A 320 16.91 -17.15 5.64
CA LYS A 320 17.01 -16.03 6.58
C LYS A 320 15.82 -15.07 6.49
N HIS A 321 15.46 -14.63 5.28
CA HIS A 321 14.32 -13.74 5.09
C HIS A 321 12.99 -14.41 5.42
N THR A 322 12.87 -15.72 5.24
CA THR A 322 11.66 -16.46 5.63
C THR A 322 11.50 -16.48 7.15
N ILE A 323 12.59 -16.64 7.90
CA ILE A 323 12.57 -16.56 9.37
C ILE A 323 12.21 -15.14 9.83
N GLU A 324 12.81 -14.12 9.23
CA GLU A 324 12.54 -12.71 9.54
C GLU A 324 11.08 -12.32 9.26
N ILE A 325 10.50 -12.79 8.15
CA ILE A 325 9.07 -12.60 7.85
C ILE A 325 8.21 -13.25 8.93
N LYS A 326 8.54 -14.48 9.36
CA LYS A 326 7.78 -15.18 10.40
C LYS A 326 7.83 -14.44 11.74
N GLU A 327 9.00 -13.92 12.13
CA GLU A 327 9.15 -13.11 13.34
C GLU A 327 8.31 -11.83 13.28
N LEU A 328 8.26 -11.15 12.13
CA LEU A 328 7.41 -9.97 11.94
C LEU A 328 5.92 -10.32 11.94
N GLU A 329 5.53 -11.47 11.37
CA GLU A 329 4.16 -11.97 11.42
C GLU A 329 3.72 -12.26 12.87
N ASP A 330 4.59 -12.87 13.67
CA ASP A 330 4.35 -13.14 15.09
C ASP A 330 4.22 -11.82 15.90
N GLN A 331 5.07 -10.82 15.63
CA GLN A 331 4.96 -9.49 16.25
C GLN A 331 3.65 -8.78 15.88
N ILE A 332 3.21 -8.89 14.62
CA ILE A 332 1.93 -8.33 14.18
C ILE A 332 0.77 -9.04 14.88
N ALA A 333 0.84 -10.35 15.09
CA ALA A 333 -0.18 -11.10 15.82
C ALA A 333 -0.27 -10.64 17.29
N GLU A 334 0.86 -10.47 17.96
CA GLU A 334 0.91 -9.96 19.33
C GLU A 334 0.33 -8.55 19.45
N LEU A 335 0.71 -7.63 18.55
CA LEU A 335 0.17 -6.27 18.54
C LEU A 335 -1.33 -6.24 18.27
N LYS A 336 -1.86 -7.15 17.43
CA LYS A 336 -3.30 -7.29 17.21
C LYS A 336 -4.02 -7.73 18.48
N GLU A 337 -3.48 -8.71 19.20
CA GLU A 337 -4.07 -9.16 20.47
C GLU A 337 -4.07 -8.03 21.52
N GLN A 338 -3.01 -7.21 21.57
CA GLN A 338 -2.97 -6.03 22.43
C GLN A 338 -4.05 -4.99 22.06
N ILE A 339 -4.29 -4.77 20.76
CA ILE A 339 -5.36 -3.89 20.29
C ILE A 339 -6.74 -4.44 20.69
N ASP A 340 -6.97 -5.75 20.53
CA ASP A 340 -8.23 -6.38 20.91
C ASP A 340 -8.48 -6.28 22.43
N PHE A 341 -7.44 -6.45 23.25
CA PHE A 341 -7.53 -6.22 24.69
C PHE A 341 -7.86 -4.76 25.02
N ALA A 342 -7.22 -3.81 24.36
CA ALA A 342 -7.47 -2.39 24.56
C ALA A 342 -8.90 -1.99 24.15
N LEU A 343 -9.42 -2.54 23.05
CA LEU A 343 -10.80 -2.36 22.62
C LEU A 343 -11.79 -2.91 23.66
N GLY A 344 -11.57 -4.11 24.18
CA GLY A 344 -12.43 -4.67 25.24
C GLY A 344 -12.39 -3.85 26.54
N ALA A 345 -11.23 -3.32 26.91
CA ALA A 345 -11.11 -2.41 28.06
C ALA A 345 -11.87 -1.09 27.82
N GLN A 346 -11.82 -0.55 26.61
CA GLN A 346 -12.57 0.65 26.23
C GLN A 346 -14.09 0.42 26.32
N GLU A 347 -14.59 -0.71 25.82
CA GLU A 347 -16.01 -1.08 25.95
C GLU A 347 -16.44 -1.15 27.43
N MET A 348 -15.60 -1.73 28.30
CA MET A 348 -15.89 -1.80 29.73
C MET A 348 -15.95 -0.41 30.38
N VAL A 349 -15.06 0.50 29.98
CA VAL A 349 -15.06 1.90 30.45
C VAL A 349 -16.33 2.61 29.99
N GLU A 350 -16.76 2.41 28.74
CA GLU A 350 -18.00 2.99 28.21
C GLU A 350 -19.22 2.52 29.00
N ILE A 351 -19.34 1.21 29.27
CA ILE A 351 -20.43 0.66 30.10
C ILE A 351 -20.42 1.24 31.53
N LEU A 352 -19.24 1.44 32.12
CA LEU A 352 -19.11 2.04 33.44
C LEU A 352 -19.50 3.52 33.43
N ILE A 353 -19.16 4.26 32.38
CA ILE A 353 -19.58 5.66 32.20
C ILE A 353 -21.10 5.74 32.11
N ASP A 354 -21.73 4.91 31.28
CA ASP A 354 -23.20 4.89 31.13
C ASP A 354 -23.90 4.58 32.46
N LYS A 355 -23.43 3.57 33.20
CA LYS A 355 -23.95 3.26 34.54
C LYS A 355 -23.78 4.40 35.52
N ASN A 356 -22.64 5.10 35.48
CA ASN A 356 -22.38 6.21 36.39
C ASN A 356 -23.33 7.38 36.09
N LEU A 357 -23.59 7.64 34.80
CA LEU A 357 -24.55 8.62 34.34
C LEU A 357 -25.98 8.28 34.79
N GLU A 358 -26.40 7.02 34.67
CA GLU A 358 -27.71 6.56 35.17
C GLU A 358 -27.85 6.70 36.70
N LEU A 359 -26.77 6.45 37.44
CA LEU A 359 -26.75 6.60 38.89
C LEU A 359 -26.78 8.07 39.30
N GLU A 360 -26.06 8.94 38.60
CA GLU A 360 -26.11 10.40 38.79
C GLU A 360 -27.52 10.94 38.52
N ASP A 361 -28.16 10.53 37.44
CA ASP A 361 -29.55 10.90 37.12
C ASP A 361 -30.53 10.42 38.20
N ARG A 362 -30.35 9.21 38.73
CA ARG A 362 -31.15 8.70 39.85
C ARG A 362 -30.93 9.51 41.13
N ASN A 363 -29.68 9.81 41.47
CA ASN A 363 -29.36 10.62 42.64
C ASN A 363 -29.96 12.02 42.52
N SER A 364 -29.87 12.63 41.33
CA SER A 364 -30.48 13.94 41.06
C SER A 364 -31.99 13.92 41.30
N LYS A 365 -32.70 12.92 40.76
CA LYS A 365 -34.15 12.75 40.98
C LYS A 365 -34.51 12.55 42.45
N LEU A 366 -33.74 11.74 43.18
CA LEU A 366 -33.96 11.55 44.61
C LEU A 366 -33.68 12.82 45.41
N GLN A 367 -32.68 13.61 45.03
CA GLN A 367 -32.41 14.91 45.66
C GLN A 367 -33.54 15.92 45.41
N GLU A 368 -34.11 15.93 44.21
CA GLU A 368 -35.29 16.74 43.87
C GLU A 368 -36.51 16.31 44.68
N GLU A 369 -36.77 15.00 44.79
CA GLU A 369 -37.87 14.47 45.59
C GLU A 369 -37.72 14.76 47.10
N ILE A 370 -36.48 14.71 47.63
CA ILE A 370 -36.19 15.13 49.01
C ILE A 370 -36.46 16.63 49.18
N TYR A 371 -35.99 17.46 48.25
CA TYR A 371 -36.21 18.91 48.29
C TYR A 371 -37.69 19.26 48.27
N ASP A 372 -38.48 18.61 47.41
CA ASP A 372 -39.93 18.80 47.31
C ASP A 372 -40.64 18.40 48.62
N LEU A 373 -40.21 17.30 49.25
CA LEU A 373 -40.76 16.85 50.53
C LEU A 373 -40.39 17.78 51.70
N GLU A 374 -39.15 18.29 51.74
CA GLU A 374 -38.70 19.26 52.73
C GLU A 374 -39.48 20.58 52.61
N SER A 375 -39.71 21.05 51.37
CA SER A 375 -40.54 22.23 51.08
C SER A 375 -42.00 22.07 51.51
N LEU A 376 -42.51 20.84 51.64
CA LEU A 376 -43.89 20.55 52.05
C LEU A 376 -44.06 20.50 53.58
N HIS A 377 -42.96 20.34 54.31
CA HIS A 377 -42.94 20.20 55.77
C HIS A 377 -42.60 21.53 56.49
N GLU A 378 -42.04 22.50 55.77
CA GLU A 378 -41.84 23.90 56.21
C GLU A 378 -43.07 24.76 55.92
#